data_AF-A0A932J4F7-F1
#
_entry.id   AF-A0A932J4F7-F1
#
_cell.length_a   1.000
_cell.length_b   1.000
_cell.length_c   1.000
_cell.angle_alpha   90.00
_cell.angle_beta   90.00
_cell.angle_gamma   90.00
#
_symmetry.space_group_name_H-M   'P 1'
#
loop_
_entity.id
_entity.type
_entity.pdbx_description
1 polymer ?
#
loop_
_entity_poly.entity_id
_entity_poly.type
_entity_poly.pdbx_seq_one_letter_code
_entity_poly.pdbx_strand_id
1 'polypeptide(L)'
;MNDLIELSLDKLGRILIPDSLRRRLSLAPGMVLIVEKGEGGGLRLRLQTPQPALVDKRGILVVKAEPTSDLSDLTRRERDQRLFTLLQRTGL
;
A
#
# COMPACT_ATOMS: atom_id res chain seq x y z
N MET A 1 -15.93 9.67 6.98
CA MET A 1 -16.46 9.72 8.37
C MET A 1 -15.29 9.41 9.30
N ASN A 2 -15.02 10.30 10.26
CA ASN A 2 -14.07 10.01 11.33
C ASN A 2 -14.78 9.11 12.34
N ASP A 3 -14.56 7.81 12.24
CA ASP A 3 -15.04 6.88 13.25
C ASP A 3 -14.14 7.00 14.48
N LEU A 4 -14.71 7.43 15.59
CA LEU A 4 -14.02 7.55 16.87
C LEU A 4 -14.23 6.23 17.62
N ILE A 5 -13.14 5.50 17.86
CA ILE A 5 -13.16 4.24 18.62
C ILE A 5 -12.40 4.50 19.91
N GLU A 6 -13.07 4.29 21.04
CA GLU A 6 -12.44 4.36 22.35
C GLU A 6 -11.66 3.07 22.64
N LEU A 7 -10.40 3.21 23.05
CA LEU A 7 -9.50 2.12 23.41
C LEU A 7 -8.91 2.40 24.78
N SER A 8 -8.75 1.36 25.59
CA SER A 8 -8.04 1.44 26.87
C SER A 8 -6.72 0.67 26.81
N LEU A 9 -5.80 1.04 27.69
CA LEU A 9 -4.59 0.26 27.92
C LEU A 9 -4.92 -0.95 28.80
N ASP A 10 -4.33 -2.08 28.46
CA ASP A 10 -4.36 -3.23 29.35
C ASP A 10 -3.45 -3.01 30.58
N LYS A 11 -3.44 -3.99 31.49
CA LYS A 11 -2.63 -3.94 32.73
C LYS A 11 -1.12 -3.87 32.47
N LEU A 12 -0.67 -4.17 31.25
CA LEU A 12 0.72 -4.15 30.81
C LEU A 12 1.04 -2.89 29.98
N GLY A 13 0.09 -1.95 29.86
CA GLY A 13 0.27 -0.72 29.09
C GLY A 13 0.18 -0.92 27.57
N ARG A 14 -0.48 -1.98 27.09
CA ARG A 14 -0.63 -2.27 25.66
C ARG A 14 -1.99 -1.79 25.15
N ILE A 15 -2.03 -1.34 23.91
CA ILE A 15 -3.28 -1.05 23.20
C ILE A 15 -3.72 -2.34 22.49
N LEU A 16 -4.90 -2.85 22.85
CA LEU A 16 -5.50 -3.98 22.14
C LEU A 16 -6.27 -3.46 20.93
N ILE A 17 -5.87 -3.87 19.73
CA ILE A 17 -6.58 -3.52 18.49
C ILE A 17 -7.87 -4.35 18.41
N PRO A 18 -9.07 -3.75 18.44
CA PRO A 18 -10.32 -4.50 18.35
C PRO A 18 -10.45 -5.20 16.99
N ASP A 19 -11.16 -6.32 16.97
CA ASP A 19 -11.36 -7.13 15.76
C ASP A 19 -11.99 -6.34 14.61
N SER A 20 -12.86 -5.38 14.91
CA SER A 20 -13.45 -4.47 13.92
C SER A 20 -12.38 -3.64 13.21
N LEU A 21 -11.46 -3.04 13.96
CA LEU A 21 -10.35 -2.24 13.42
C LEU A 21 -9.33 -3.12 12.70
N ARG A 22 -9.02 -4.30 13.26
CA ARG A 22 -8.12 -5.29 12.67
C ARG A 22 -8.58 -5.72 11.27
N ARG A 23 -9.86 -6.07 11.12
CA ARG A 23 -10.44 -6.49 9.82
C ARG A 23 -10.53 -5.34 8.83
N ARG A 24 -10.96 -4.15 9.28
CA ARG A 24 -11.08 -2.96 8.42
C ARG A 24 -9.76 -2.50 7.84
N LEU A 25 -8.69 -2.57 8.63
CA LEU A 25 -7.34 -2.17 8.23
C LEU A 25 -6.49 -3.34 7.74
N SER A 26 -7.08 -4.54 7.58
CA SER A 26 -6.40 -5.76 7.15
C SER A 26 -5.11 -6.06 7.92
N LEU A 27 -5.11 -5.79 9.22
CA LEU A 27 -3.94 -5.98 10.08
C LEU A 27 -3.73 -7.48 10.34
N ALA A 28 -2.52 -7.96 10.04
CA ALA A 28 -2.11 -9.34 10.26
C ALA A 28 -0.98 -9.43 11.29
N PRO A 29 -0.85 -10.56 12.01
CA PRO A 29 0.31 -10.81 12.86
C PRO A 29 1.63 -10.64 12.08
N GLY A 30 2.61 -9.98 12.70
CA GLY A 30 3.91 -9.69 12.07
C GLY A 30 3.98 -8.36 11.32
N MET A 31 2.85 -7.69 11.06
CA MET A 31 2.88 -6.31 10.57
C MET A 31 3.43 -5.36 11.64
N VAL A 32 4.22 -4.38 11.21
CA VAL A 32 4.78 -3.35 12.09
C VAL A 32 4.00 -2.06 11.96
N LEU A 33 3.66 -1.45 13.10
CA LEU A 33 3.06 -0.13 13.18
C LEU A 33 4.09 0.86 13.73
N ILE A 34 4.15 2.05 13.14
CA ILE A 34 4.95 3.17 13.60
C ILE A 34 4.05 4.07 14.44
N VAL A 35 4.54 4.45 15.62
CA VAL A 35 3.91 5.44 16.49
C VAL A 35 4.52 6.80 16.19
N GLU A 36 3.70 7.73 15.71
CA GLU A 36 4.08 9.11 15.44
C GLU A 36 3.34 10.05 16.41
N LYS A 37 3.95 11.18 16.75
CA LYS A 37 3.26 12.24 17.50
C LYS A 37 2.22 12.89 16.58
N GLY A 38 0.97 12.81 16.97
CA GLY A 38 -0.14 13.50 16.31
C GLY A 38 -0.24 14.96 16.76
N GLU A 39 -1.09 15.72 16.08
CA GLU A 39 -1.42 17.08 16.48
C GLU A 39 -2.17 17.10 17.82
N GLY A 40 -2.06 18.22 18.55
CA GLY A 40 -2.74 18.39 19.84
C GLY A 40 -2.26 17.44 20.95
N GLY A 41 -1.07 16.83 20.81
CA GLY A 41 -0.56 15.85 21.77
C GLY A 41 -1.14 14.45 21.60
N GLY A 42 -1.87 14.19 20.51
CA GLY A 42 -2.36 12.86 20.18
C GLY A 42 -1.24 11.90 19.73
N LEU A 43 -1.58 10.62 19.63
CA LEU A 43 -0.74 9.58 19.02
C LEU A 43 -1.36 9.16 17.70
N ARG A 44 -0.53 9.02 16.66
CA ARG A 44 -0.94 8.47 15.36
C ARG A 44 -0.23 7.14 15.15
N LEU A 45 -1.02 6.08 14.96
CA LEU A 45 -0.51 4.78 14.54
C LEU A 45 -0.58 4.69 13.02
N ARG A 46 0.55 4.39 12.37
CA ARG A 46 0.63 4.21 10.93
C ARG A 46 1.22 2.85 10.61
N LEU A 47 0.63 2.13 9.66
CA LEU A 47 1.26 0.94 9.10
C LEU A 47 2.64 1.29 8.54
N GLN A 48 3.64 0.49 8.92
CA GLN A 48 4.92 0.48 8.23
C GLN A 48 4.72 -0.22 6.90
N THR A 49 4.09 0.46 5.95
CA THR A 49 4.20 0.07 4.56
C THR A 49 5.66 0.25 4.16
N PRO A 50 6.35 -0.79 3.64
CA PRO A 50 7.62 -0.56 2.98
C PRO A 50 7.35 0.48 1.91
N GLN A 51 7.93 1.67 2.05
CA GLN A 51 7.84 2.65 0.99
C GLN A 51 8.44 1.95 -0.24
N PRO A 52 7.69 1.83 -1.36
CA PRO A 52 8.30 1.39 -2.59
C PRO A 52 9.49 2.30 -2.82
N ALA A 53 10.70 1.73 -2.82
CA ALA A 53 11.89 2.53 -2.95
C ALA A 53 11.83 3.14 -4.35
N LEU A 54 11.56 4.45 -4.40
CA LEU A 54 11.66 5.23 -5.63
C LEU A 54 13.14 5.44 -5.89
N VAL A 55 13.61 4.96 -7.04
CA VAL A 55 15.00 5.04 -7.44
C VAL A 55 15.08 5.77 -8.77
N ASP A 56 15.93 6.79 -8.87
CA ASP A 56 16.25 7.37 -10.18
C ASP A 56 17.05 6.36 -11.01
N LYS A 57 16.56 6.08 -12.21
CA LYS A 57 17.30 5.36 -13.24
C LYS A 57 17.38 6.22 -14.49
N ARG A 58 18.49 6.95 -14.64
CA ARG A 58 18.79 7.77 -15.82
C ARG A 58 17.73 8.86 -16.05
N GLY A 59 17.31 9.54 -14.97
CA GLY A 59 16.29 10.59 -15.03
C GLY A 59 14.85 10.09 -15.06
N ILE A 60 14.63 8.78 -14.87
CA ILE A 60 13.30 8.17 -14.73
C ILE A 60 13.15 7.70 -13.29
N LEU A 61 12.09 8.16 -12.62
CA LEU A 61 11.76 7.69 -11.28
C LEU A 61 11.10 6.31 -11.34
N VAL A 62 11.74 5.29 -10.78
CA VAL A 62 11.30 3.88 -10.85
C VAL A 62 10.87 3.40 -9.46
N VAL A 63 9.69 2.79 -9.39
CA VAL A 63 9.22 2.05 -8.20
C VAL A 63 9.93 0.70 -8.13
N LYS A 64 10.65 0.44 -7.02
CA LYS A 64 11.13 -0.90 -6.69
C LYS A 64 10.05 -1.66 -5.92
N ALA A 65 9.48 -2.68 -6.55
CA ALA A 65 8.45 -3.54 -5.98
C ALA A 65 8.64 -4.98 -6.46
N GLU A 66 8.01 -5.93 -5.75
CA GLU A 66 7.93 -7.31 -6.18
C GLU A 66 6.83 -7.49 -7.22
N PRO A 67 7.08 -8.25 -8.30
CA PRO A 67 6.07 -8.52 -9.31
C PRO A 67 4.99 -9.45 -8.78
N THR A 68 3.72 -9.13 -9.03
CA THR A 68 2.57 -10.00 -8.72
C THR A 68 2.31 -11.07 -9.78
N SER A 69 3.03 -11.02 -10.91
CA SER A 69 2.89 -11.94 -12.04
C SER A 69 4.20 -12.00 -12.85
N ASP A 70 4.31 -12.98 -13.74
CA ASP A 70 5.48 -13.10 -14.62
C ASP A 70 5.60 -11.92 -15.59
N LEU A 71 6.73 -11.21 -15.51
CA LEU A 71 7.03 -10.02 -16.30
C LEU A 71 7.82 -10.30 -17.59
N SER A 72 8.24 -11.54 -17.86
CA SER A 72 9.18 -11.88 -18.93
C SER A 72 8.78 -11.32 -20.31
N ASP A 73 7.49 -11.36 -20.62
CA ASP A 73 6.92 -10.83 -21.89
C ASP A 73 6.03 -9.59 -21.72
N LEU A 74 6.13 -8.86 -20.60
CA LEU A 74 5.23 -7.74 -20.32
C LEU A 74 5.24 -6.70 -21.45
N THR A 75 6.43 -6.26 -21.89
CA THR A 75 6.54 -5.23 -22.92
C THR A 75 5.94 -5.66 -24.25
N ARG A 76 6.09 -6.94 -24.63
CA ARG A 76 5.52 -7.46 -25.87
C ARG A 76 4.00 -7.51 -25.78
N ARG A 77 3.47 -8.09 -24.70
CA ARG A 77 2.02 -8.17 -24.44
C ARG A 77 1.34 -6.81 -24.48
N GLU A 78 1.90 -5.81 -23.80
CA GLU A 78 1.36 -4.44 -23.79
C GLU A 78 1.43 -3.76 -25.17
N ARG A 79 2.50 -4.02 -25.94
CA ARG A 79 2.63 -3.48 -27.31
C ARG A 79 1.62 -4.10 -28.27
N ASP A 80 1.45 -5.42 -28.22
CA ASP A 80 0.50 -6.13 -29.08
C ASP A 80 -0.94 -5.70 -28.76
N GLN A 81 -1.28 -5.59 -27.47
CA GLN A 81 -2.58 -5.07 -27.02
C GLN A 81 -2.84 -3.64 -27.49
N ARG A 82 -1.82 -2.77 -27.40
CA ARG A 82 -1.91 -1.39 -27.88
C ARG A 82 -2.10 -1.34 -29.40
N LEU A 83 -1.35 -2.15 -30.15
CA LEU A 83 -1.46 -2.22 -31.60
C LEU A 83 -2.87 -2.66 -32.02
N PHE A 84 -3.39 -3.72 -31.41
CA PHE A 84 -4.75 -4.20 -31.65
C PHE A 84 -5.78 -3.09 -31.39
N THR A 85 -5.66 -2.38 -30.28
CA THR A 85 -6.55 -1.27 -29.94
C THR A 85 -6.48 -0.13 -30.96
N LEU A 86 -5.29 0.18 -31.48
CA LEU A 86 -5.12 1.23 -32.49
C LEU A 86 -5.73 0.82 -33.83
N LEU A 87 -5.53 -0.43 -34.26
CA LEU A 87 -6.09 -0.97 -35.51
C LEU A 87 -7.62 -0.94 -35.49
N GLN A 88 -8.24 -1.38 -34.39
CA GLN A 88 -9.69 -1.31 -34.20
C GLN A 88 -10.22 0.12 -34.32
N ARG A 89 -9.51 1.12 -33.77
CA ARG A 89 -9.92 2.54 -33.87
C ARG A 89 -9.80 3.09 -35.29
N THR A 90 -8.91 2.53 -36.11
CA THR A 90 -8.73 2.91 -37.51
C THR A 90 -9.57 2.09 -38.50
N GLY A 91 -10.36 1.12 -38.02
CA GLY A 91 -11.23 0.29 -38.86
C GLY A 91 -10.48 -0.77 -39.68
N LEU A 92 -9.29 -1.17 -39.22
CA LEU A 92 -8.47 -2.26 -39.78
C LEU A 92 -8.49 -3.48 -38.86
#